data_AF-A0A929BVW7-F1
#
_entry.id   AF-A0A929BVW7-F1
#
_cell.length_a   1.000
_cell.length_b   1.000
_cell.length_c   1.000
_cell.angle_alpha   90.00
_cell.angle_beta   90.00
_cell.angle_gamma   90.00
#
_symmetry.space_group_name_H-M   'P 1'
#
loop_
_entity.id
_entity.type
_entity.pdbx_description
1 polymer ?
#
loop_
_entity_poly.entity_id
_entity_poly.type
_entity_poly.pdbx_seq_one_letter_code
_entity_poly.pdbx_strand_id
1 'polypeptide(L)'
;MFSETKLRDIVNAKIKQDETLDEQADGSGHLGYISYKLNEIGKPEKVQTDRGQGWRIIYTYTIIVETEFTCYPDNPPHEFKYKKTIVVDDNGNIIKVSEKEAGIIE
;
A
#
# COMPACT_ATOMS: atom_id res chain seq x y z
N MET A 1 -4.72 13.49 -17.74
CA MET A 1 -3.61 12.66 -17.21
C MET A 1 -3.47 13.00 -15.74
N PHE A 2 -3.39 12.00 -14.86
CA PHE A 2 -3.25 12.25 -13.42
C PHE A 2 -1.91 12.91 -13.12
N SER A 3 -1.89 13.90 -12.21
CA SER A 3 -0.65 14.41 -11.65
C SER A 3 -0.05 13.38 -10.70
N GLU A 4 1.27 13.43 -10.52
CA GLU A 4 1.98 12.56 -9.59
C GLU A 4 1.42 12.66 -8.16
N THR A 5 1.14 13.88 -7.70
CA THR A 5 0.51 14.14 -6.39
C THR A 5 -0.84 13.44 -6.27
N LYS A 6 -1.71 13.55 -7.28
CA LYS A 6 -3.04 12.93 -7.25
C LYS A 6 -2.96 11.41 -7.23
N LEU A 7 -2.02 10.80 -7.96
CA LEU A 7 -1.78 9.36 -7.91
C LEU A 7 -1.32 8.92 -6.52
N ARG A 8 -0.39 9.67 -5.94
CA ARG A 8 0.13 9.42 -4.60
C ARG A 8 -0.95 9.48 -3.54
N ASP A 9 -1.85 10.45 -3.62
CA ASP A 9 -2.96 10.59 -2.68
C ASP A 9 -3.95 9.42 -2.78
N ILE A 10 -4.31 9.01 -4.00
CA ILE A 10 -5.19 7.85 -4.24
C ILE A 10 -4.56 6.57 -3.66
N VAL A 11 -3.29 6.33 -3.96
CA VAL A 11 -2.57 5.13 -3.50
C VAL A 11 -2.42 5.13 -1.98
N ASN A 12 -2.04 6.27 -1.37
CA ASN A 12 -1.94 6.40 0.08
C ASN A 12 -3.29 6.17 0.78
N ALA A 13 -4.36 6.78 0.28
CA ALA A 13 -5.70 6.58 0.82
C ALA A 13 -6.10 5.10 0.74
N LYS A 14 -5.71 4.41 -0.35
CA LYS A 14 -6.00 2.99 -0.50
C LYS A 14 -5.21 2.11 0.47
N ILE A 15 -3.90 2.35 0.62
CA ILE A 15 -3.08 1.59 1.59
C ILE A 15 -3.63 1.76 3.00
N LYS A 16 -3.97 2.99 3.41
CA LYS A 16 -4.57 3.25 4.73
C LYS A 16 -5.93 2.58 4.94
N GLN A 17 -6.70 2.38 3.86
CA GLN A 17 -7.97 1.67 3.93
C GLN A 17 -7.78 0.16 4.07
N ASP A 18 -6.76 -0.40 3.40
CA ASP A 18 -6.54 -1.84 3.31
C ASP A 18 -5.76 -2.40 4.52
N GLU A 19 -4.95 -1.57 5.15
CA GLU A 19 -3.99 -1.98 6.18
C GLU A 19 -4.42 -1.44 7.54
N THR A 20 -4.26 -2.26 8.58
CA THR A 20 -4.50 -1.85 9.97
C THR A 20 -3.25 -1.15 10.49
N LEU A 21 -3.13 0.14 10.16
CA LEU A 21 -2.02 0.98 10.57
C LEU A 21 -2.18 1.47 12.02
N ASP A 22 -1.14 2.14 12.52
CA ASP A 22 -1.05 2.75 13.84
C ASP A 22 -0.81 1.74 14.98
N GLU A 23 -1.04 2.17 16.22
CA GLU A 23 -0.80 1.40 17.43
C GLU A 23 -1.77 0.21 17.53
N GLN A 24 -1.20 -0.96 17.77
CA GLN A 24 -1.92 -2.21 17.99
C GLN A 24 -1.52 -2.78 19.35
N ALA A 25 -2.50 -3.15 20.16
CA ALA A 25 -2.27 -3.97 21.34
C ALA A 25 -2.58 -5.42 20.98
N ASP A 26 -1.61 -6.33 21.11
CA ASP A 26 -1.89 -7.76 20.97
C ASP A 26 -2.71 -8.25 22.19
N GLY A 27 -3.37 -9.41 22.06
CA GLY A 27 -4.22 -9.99 23.12
C GLY A 27 -3.48 -10.30 24.43
N SER A 28 -2.15 -10.25 24.39
CA SER A 28 -1.21 -10.39 25.51
C SER A 28 -0.88 -9.06 26.22
N GLY A 29 -1.30 -7.91 25.67
CA GLY A 29 -1.03 -6.58 26.21
C GLY A 29 0.26 -5.92 25.68
N HIS A 30 0.91 -6.52 24.68
CA HIS A 30 2.11 -5.95 24.06
C HIS A 30 1.78 -4.83 23.08
N LEU A 31 2.63 -3.79 23.10
CA LEU A 31 2.50 -2.65 22.19
C LEU A 31 3.24 -2.92 20.88
N GLY A 32 2.50 -2.81 19.78
CA GLY A 32 3.01 -2.82 18.42
C GLY A 32 2.62 -1.54 17.69
N TYR A 33 3.43 -1.13 16.73
CA TYR A 33 3.14 -0.02 15.84
C TYR A 33 3.32 -0.47 14.39
N ILE A 34 2.26 -0.33 13.60
CA ILE A 34 2.27 -0.71 12.18
C ILE A 34 2.27 0.56 11.34
N SER A 35 3.32 0.72 10.54
CA SER A 35 3.44 1.81 9.58
C SER A 35 3.66 1.28 8.17
N TYR A 36 3.65 2.19 7.19
CA TYR A 36 3.97 1.82 5.81
C TYR A 36 4.89 2.83 5.15
N LYS A 37 5.66 2.33 4.17
CA LYS A 37 6.46 3.10 3.25
C LYS A 37 6.00 2.82 1.83
N LEU A 38 5.54 3.84 1.13
CA LEU A 38 5.30 3.74 -0.31
C LEU A 38 6.64 3.70 -1.04
N ASN A 39 6.89 2.62 -1.78
CA ASN A 39 8.17 2.40 -2.48
C ASN A 39 8.14 2.97 -3.89
N GLU A 40 7.14 2.58 -4.69
CA GLU A 40 7.03 2.98 -6.09
C GLU A 40 5.56 3.08 -6.53
N ILE A 41 5.25 4.07 -7.37
CA ILE A 41 4.01 4.12 -8.16
C ILE A 41 4.43 4.06 -9.63
N GLY A 42 4.03 2.99 -10.32
CA GLY A 42 4.22 2.83 -11.75
C GLY A 42 3.43 3.85 -12.55
N LYS A 43 3.88 4.09 -13.80
CA LYS A 43 3.18 4.99 -14.72
C LYS A 43 1.76 4.47 -15.00
N PRO A 44 0.73 5.34 -14.94
CA PRO A 44 -0.64 4.90 -15.23
C PRO A 44 -0.79 4.41 -16.67
N GLU A 45 -1.36 3.22 -16.83
CA GLU A 45 -1.65 2.62 -18.13
C GLU A 45 -3.15 2.77 -18.44
N LYS A 46 -3.48 3.25 -19.66
CA LYS A 46 -4.88 3.28 -20.09
C LYS A 46 -5.42 1.87 -20.25
N VAL A 47 -6.60 1.60 -19.72
CA VAL A 47 -7.30 0.33 -19.85
C VAL A 47 -8.77 0.57 -20.20
N GLN A 48 -9.36 -0.32 -20.99
CA GLN A 48 -10.79 -0.31 -21.26
C GLN A 48 -11.53 -0.98 -20.09
N THR A 49 -12.62 -0.39 -19.63
CA THR A 49 -13.47 -0.92 -18.55
C THR A 49 -14.93 -0.87 -18.97
N ASP A 50 -15.80 -1.57 -18.24
CA ASP A 50 -17.25 -1.58 -18.51
C ASP A 50 -17.89 -0.19 -18.38
N ARG A 51 -17.20 0.75 -17.71
CA ARG A 51 -17.63 2.15 -17.52
C ARG A 51 -16.93 3.14 -18.45
N GLY A 52 -16.18 2.66 -19.44
CA GLY A 52 -15.39 3.48 -20.37
C GLY A 52 -13.89 3.39 -20.11
N GLN A 53 -13.16 4.48 -20.33
CA GLN A 53 -11.72 4.52 -20.14
C GLN A 53 -11.38 4.51 -18.63
N GLY A 54 -10.44 3.67 -18.24
CA GLY A 54 -9.84 3.65 -16.91
C GLY A 54 -8.32 3.72 -16.98
N TRP A 55 -7.71 3.84 -15.81
CA TRP A 55 -6.27 3.92 -15.63
C TRP A 55 -5.82 2.87 -14.64
N ARG A 56 -5.02 1.91 -15.11
CA ARG A 56 -4.37 0.91 -14.29
C ARG A 56 -3.13 1.52 -13.65
N ILE A 57 -3.03 1.40 -12.33
CA ILE A 57 -1.92 1.88 -11.53
C ILE A 57 -1.37 0.70 -10.76
N ILE A 58 -0.09 0.41 -10.96
CA ILE A 58 0.64 -0.62 -10.22
C ILE A 58 1.51 0.11 -9.20
N TYR A 59 1.49 -0.31 -7.94
CA TYR A 59 2.33 0.28 -6.90
C TYR A 59 2.89 -0.78 -5.96
N THR A 60 4.01 -0.45 -5.32
CA THR A 60 4.66 -1.27 -4.32
C THR A 60 4.82 -0.49 -3.02
N TYR A 61 4.65 -1.18 -1.89
CA TYR A 61 4.76 -0.59 -0.56
C TYR A 61 5.32 -1.61 0.42
N THR A 62 5.92 -1.13 1.51
CA THR A 62 6.41 -1.94 2.62
C THR A 62 5.58 -1.65 3.84
N ILE A 63 5.05 -2.68 4.50
CA ILE A 63 4.52 -2.60 5.86
C ILE A 63 5.67 -2.83 6.82
N ILE A 64 5.81 -1.94 7.80
CA ILE A 64 6.84 -1.97 8.82
C ILE A 64 6.13 -2.21 10.15
N VAL A 65 6.48 -3.29 10.82
CA VAL A 65 5.94 -3.65 12.14
C VAL A 65 7.04 -3.46 13.18
N GLU A 66 6.81 -2.51 14.06
CA GLU A 66 7.61 -2.24 15.23
C GLU A 66 6.89 -2.78 16.46
N THR A 67 7.64 -3.27 17.44
CA THR A 67 7.13 -3.69 18.74
C THR A 67 7.91 -3.01 19.84
N GLU A 68 7.45 -3.09 21.08
CA GLU A 68 8.23 -2.67 22.25
C GLU A 68 9.62 -3.32 22.36
N PHE A 69 9.85 -4.42 21.65
CA PHE A 69 11.12 -5.14 21.60
C PHE A 69 11.99 -4.75 20.39
N THR A 70 11.52 -3.87 19.51
CA THR A 70 12.29 -3.44 18.35
C THR A 70 13.49 -2.60 18.80
N CYS A 71 14.70 -3.10 18.50
CA CYS A 71 15.97 -2.49 18.88
C CYS A 71 17.01 -2.76 17.79
N TYR A 72 17.70 -1.74 17.31
CA TYR A 72 18.78 -1.94 16.35
C TYR A 72 20.13 -2.16 17.06
N PRO A 73 20.98 -3.10 16.60
CA PRO A 73 20.78 -3.99 15.44
C PRO A 73 20.15 -5.36 15.79
N ASP A 74 19.92 -5.64 17.08
CA ASP A 74 19.64 -7.00 17.56
C ASP A 74 18.24 -7.53 17.19
N ASN A 75 17.25 -6.64 17.12
CA ASN A 75 15.86 -6.94 16.76
C ASN A 75 15.24 -5.80 15.91
N PRO A 76 15.64 -5.64 14.64
CA PRO A 76 15.09 -4.61 13.76
C PRO A 76 13.59 -4.85 13.49
N PRO A 77 12.85 -3.84 13.02
CA PRO A 77 11.44 -4.00 12.66
C PRO A 77 11.25 -5.04 11.56
N HIS A 78 10.09 -5.68 11.58
CA HIS A 78 9.71 -6.61 10.55
C HIS A 78 9.16 -5.86 9.33
N GLU A 79 9.72 -6.12 8.15
CA GLU A 79 9.31 -5.48 6.91
C GLU A 79 8.64 -6.48 5.96
N PHE A 80 7.45 -6.13 5.46
CA PHE A 80 6.70 -6.92 4.48
C PHE A 80 6.45 -6.10 3.23
N LYS A 81 7.04 -6.53 2.10
CA LYS A 81 6.86 -5.86 0.80
C LYS A 81 5.64 -6.40 0.09
N TYR A 82 4.84 -5.51 -0.46
CA TYR A 82 3.64 -5.83 -1.23
C TYR A 82 3.63 -5.12 -2.57
N LYS A 83 3.00 -5.77 -3.54
CA LYS A 83 2.64 -5.21 -4.84
C LYS A 83 1.13 -5.26 -4.99
N LYS A 84 0.57 -4.20 -5.55
CA LYS A 84 -0.87 -4.13 -5.80
C LYS A 84 -1.16 -3.37 -7.09
N THR A 85 -2.28 -3.73 -7.71
CA THR A 85 -2.80 -3.06 -8.89
C THR A 85 -4.19 -2.54 -8.59
N ILE A 86 -4.43 -1.27 -8.89
CA ILE A 86 -5.77 -0.67 -8.90
C ILE A 86 -6.11 -0.18 -10.30
N VAL A 87 -7.40 -0.10 -10.59
CA VAL A 87 -7.91 0.60 -11.77
C VAL A 87 -8.79 1.73 -11.28
N VAL A 88 -8.56 2.94 -11.79
CA VAL A 88 -9.33 4.14 -11.48
C VAL A 88 -10.05 4.68 -12.71
N ASP A 89 -11.20 5.33 -12.52
CA ASP A 89 -11.86 6.12 -13.58
C ASP A 89 -11.14 7.47 -13.81
N ASP A 90 -11.61 8.29 -14.76
CA ASP A 90 -11.01 9.61 -15.04
C ASP A 90 -11.12 10.62 -13.88
N ASN A 91 -12.02 10.38 -12.92
CA ASN A 91 -12.16 11.22 -11.73
C ASN A 91 -11.17 10.82 -10.62
N GLY A 92 -10.63 9.59 -10.68
CA GLY A 92 -9.74 9.01 -9.68
C GLY A 92 -10.46 8.07 -8.71
N ASN A 93 -11.71 7.68 -9.00
CA ASN A 93 -12.42 6.69 -8.20
C ASN A 93 -11.91 5.29 -8.54
N ILE A 94 -11.61 4.50 -7.52
CA ILE A 94 -11.18 3.11 -7.70
C ILE A 94 -12.38 2.27 -8.16
N ILE A 95 -12.26 1.65 -9.33
CA ILE A 95 -13.29 0.78 -9.94
C ILE A 95 -12.92 -0.71 -9.88
N LYS A 96 -11.62 -1.03 -9.75
CA LYS A 96 -11.15 -2.41 -9.58
C LYS A 96 -9.89 -2.45 -8.74
N VAL A 97 -9.73 -3.50 -7.95
CA VAL A 97 -8.57 -3.74 -7.10
C VAL A 97 -8.13 -5.19 -7.30
N SER A 98 -6.83 -5.42 -7.46
CA SER A 98 -6.25 -6.77 -7.41
C SER A 98 -6.10 -7.24 -5.96
N GLU A 99 -5.98 -8.55 -5.78
CA GLU A 99 -5.47 -9.08 -4.52
C GLU A 99 -4.05 -8.55 -4.26
N LYS A 100 -3.68 -8.52 -2.98
CA LYS A 100 -2.33 -8.13 -2.57
C LYS A 100 -1.37 -9.26 -2.91
N GLU A 101 -0.27 -8.95 -3.58
CA GLU A 101 0.78 -9.89 -3.90
C GLU A 101 1.97 -9.63 -2.97
N ALA A 102 2.41 -10.65 -2.22
CA ALA A 102 3.64 -10.55 -1.43
C ALA A 102 4.82 -10.42 -2.41
N GLY A 103 5.61 -9.35 -2.27
CA GLY A 103 6.82 -9.16 -3.04
C GLY A 103 7.86 -10.19 -2.59
N ILE A 104 8.42 -10.95 -3.54
CA ILE A 104 9.53 -11.86 -3.27
C ILE A 104 10.70 -11.01 -2.75
N ILE A 105 11.23 -11.39 -1.60
CA ILE A 105 12.50 -10.88 -1.09
C ILE A 105 13.56 -11.61 -1.92
N GLU A 106 14.08 -10.96 -2.96
CA GLU A 106 15.35 -11.36 -3.60
C GLU A 106 16.54 -10.79 -2.82
#